data_AF-A0A816EPH8-F1
#
_entry.id   AF-A0A816EPH8-F1
#
_cell.length_a   1.000
_cell.length_b   1.000
_cell.length_c   1.000
_cell.angle_alpha   90.00
_cell.angle_beta   90.00
_cell.angle_gamma   90.00
#
_symmetry.space_group_name_H-M   'P 1'
#
loop_
_entity.id
_entity.type
_entity.pdbx_description
1 polymer ?
#
loop_
_entity_poly.entity_id
_entity_poly.type
_entity_poly.pdbx_seq_one_letter_code
_entity_poly.pdbx_strand_id
1 'polypeptide(L)'
;MTMDECVSTGDPGRCITHPYGVRSPIAYFCGHSSICDDTVTRPTSNAALALAKSNIEQYYIYIGLLEYLESSLELLEYLQPSIFTGLVNTYVNILKRRRLNQVPKRYRHSTTNRTRDILRQLLKPEYELYNFIRLRFIDHYTRVFHRAPIYHEI
;
A
#
# COMPACT_ATOMS: atom_id res chain seq x y z
N MET A 1 17.06 15.41 7.92
CA MET A 1 17.43 14.78 6.64
C MET A 1 16.17 14.57 5.84
N THR A 2 16.06 15.21 4.67
CA THR A 2 14.97 14.99 3.70
C THR A 2 15.21 13.70 2.90
N MET A 3 14.21 13.25 2.14
CA MET A 3 14.38 12.08 1.26
C MET A 3 15.42 12.34 0.16
N ASP A 4 15.41 13.52 -0.45
CA ASP A 4 16.41 13.91 -1.45
C ASP A 4 17.83 13.97 -0.87
N GLU A 5 17.99 14.52 0.34
CA GLU A 5 19.27 14.51 1.05
C GLU A 5 19.75 13.07 1.30
N CYS A 6 18.85 12.18 1.74
CA CYS A 6 19.19 10.79 2.01
C CYS A 6 19.65 10.06 0.74
N VAL A 7 18.88 10.15 -0.35
CA VAL A 7 19.24 9.48 -1.62
C VAL A 7 20.55 10.02 -2.19
N SER A 8 20.85 11.29 -1.94
CA SER A 8 22.10 11.92 -2.37
C SER A 8 23.33 11.46 -1.58
N THR A 9 23.18 10.73 -0.47
CA THR A 9 24.32 10.23 0.34
C THR A 9 25.08 9.05 -0.28
N GLY A 10 24.62 8.50 -1.40
CA GLY A 10 25.29 7.41 -2.10
C GLY A 10 24.89 5.99 -1.66
N ASP A 11 24.10 5.87 -0.58
CA ASP A 11 23.41 4.62 -0.20
C ASP A 11 21.89 4.85 -0.08
N PRO A 12 21.16 4.90 -1.21
CA PRO A 12 19.71 5.10 -1.20
C PRO A 12 18.96 3.94 -0.54
N GLY A 13 19.59 2.77 -0.42
CA GLY A 13 19.03 1.60 0.28
C GLY A 13 18.71 1.95 1.73
N ARG A 14 19.60 2.67 2.41
CA ARG A 14 19.39 3.18 3.77
C ARG A 14 18.14 4.06 3.93
N CYS A 15 17.69 4.71 2.87
CA CYS A 15 16.51 5.59 2.88
C CYS A 15 15.19 4.79 2.86
N ILE A 16 15.25 3.54 2.40
CA ILE A 16 14.10 2.64 2.28
C ILE A 16 14.16 1.45 3.24
N THR A 17 15.33 1.15 3.80
CA THR A 17 15.49 0.16 4.87
C THR A 17 14.88 0.72 6.15
N HIS A 18 13.88 0.04 6.69
CA HIS A 18 13.14 0.54 7.84
C HIS A 18 13.96 0.42 9.13
N PRO A 19 14.44 1.53 9.72
CA PRO A 19 15.29 1.47 10.91
C PRO A 19 14.51 1.12 12.19
N TYR A 20 13.19 0.95 12.11
CA TYR A 20 12.29 0.73 13.25
C TYR A 20 11.51 -0.60 13.19
N GLY A 21 11.99 -1.58 12.41
CA GLY A 21 11.35 -2.90 12.33
C GLY A 21 10.01 -2.90 11.58
N VAL A 22 9.71 -1.85 10.81
CA VAL A 22 8.57 -1.85 9.89
C VAL A 22 8.90 -2.78 8.74
N ARG A 23 8.09 -3.82 8.54
CA ARG A 23 8.27 -4.76 7.42
C ARG A 23 7.71 -4.13 6.15
N SER A 24 8.38 -4.36 5.03
CA SER A 24 7.88 -4.04 3.71
C SER A 24 6.51 -4.72 3.47
N PRO A 25 5.64 -4.16 2.61
CA PRO A 25 4.38 -4.80 2.26
C PRO A 25 4.56 -6.24 1.75
N ILE A 26 5.63 -6.49 0.98
CA ILE A 26 5.96 -7.84 0.50
C ILE A 26 6.21 -8.77 1.69
N ALA A 27 7.07 -8.40 2.63
CA ALA A 27 7.36 -9.21 3.80
C ALA A 27 6.11 -9.47 4.66
N TYR A 28 5.22 -8.48 4.77
CA TYR A 28 3.95 -8.61 5.49
C TYR A 28 3.03 -9.69 4.87
N PHE A 29 2.81 -9.66 3.55
CA PHE A 29 1.97 -10.63 2.87
C PHE A 29 2.67 -11.99 2.63
N CYS A 30 4.00 -12.00 2.51
CA CYS A 30 4.79 -13.22 2.36
C CYS A 30 4.77 -14.07 3.64
N GLY A 31 4.82 -13.45 4.82
CA GLY A 31 4.71 -14.12 6.11
C GLY A 31 6.04 -14.26 6.87
N HIS A 32 6.21 -15.37 7.58
CA HIS A 32 7.33 -15.57 8.53
C HIS A 32 8.38 -16.59 8.05
N SER A 33 8.30 -17.03 6.80
CA SER A 33 9.37 -17.86 6.21
C SER A 33 10.67 -17.05 6.10
N SER A 34 11.82 -17.72 6.15
CA SER A 34 13.14 -17.08 6.00
C SER A 34 13.27 -16.32 4.67
N ILE A 35 12.55 -16.74 3.64
CA ILE A 35 12.54 -16.05 2.34
C ILE A 35 11.81 -14.69 2.38
N CYS A 36 10.95 -14.48 3.38
CA CYS A 36 10.17 -13.27 3.60
C CYS A 36 10.86 -12.27 4.55
N ASP A 37 12.05 -12.60 5.05
CA ASP A 37 12.81 -11.75 5.95
C ASP A 37 13.53 -10.65 5.17
N ASP A 38 12.91 -9.47 5.17
CA ASP A 38 13.41 -8.26 4.51
C ASP A 38 14.47 -7.51 5.31
N THR A 39 14.80 -7.98 6.52
CA THR A 39 15.97 -7.51 7.28
C THR A 39 17.26 -8.19 6.80
N VAL A 40 17.14 -9.39 6.22
CA VAL A 40 18.25 -10.19 5.69
C VAL A 40 18.34 -10.09 4.17
N THR A 41 17.22 -9.95 3.46
CA THR A 41 17.20 -9.95 1.99
C THR A 41 16.71 -8.61 1.41
N ARG A 42 17.65 -7.66 1.27
CA ARG A 42 17.51 -6.55 0.31
C ARG A 42 18.59 -6.64 -0.77
N PRO A 43 18.23 -6.47 -2.07
CA PRO A 43 16.87 -6.23 -2.59
C PRO A 43 15.95 -7.44 -2.39
N THR A 44 14.63 -7.17 -2.28
CA THR A 44 13.60 -8.18 -2.04
C THR A 44 13.67 -9.31 -3.07
N SER A 45 13.65 -10.57 -2.62
CA SER A 45 13.73 -11.70 -3.54
C SER A 45 12.44 -11.86 -4.37
N ASN A 46 12.58 -12.24 -5.64
CA ASN A 46 11.43 -12.53 -6.51
C ASN A 46 10.53 -13.64 -5.94
N ALA A 47 11.12 -14.57 -5.19
CA ALA A 47 10.39 -15.64 -4.53
C ALA A 47 9.52 -15.14 -3.36
N ALA A 48 9.99 -14.15 -2.60
CA ALA A 48 9.17 -13.50 -1.57
C ALA A 48 7.96 -12.77 -2.18
N LEU A 49 8.17 -12.09 -3.30
CA LEU A 49 7.09 -11.42 -4.03
C LEU A 49 6.06 -12.41 -4.58
N ALA A 50 6.52 -13.51 -5.18
CA ALA A 50 5.64 -14.56 -5.69
C ALA A 50 4.82 -15.20 -4.56
N LEU A 51 5.45 -15.50 -3.42
CA LEU A 51 4.77 -16.06 -2.26
C LEU A 51 3.77 -15.06 -1.65
N ALA A 52 4.12 -13.77 -1.56
CA ALA A 52 3.19 -12.73 -1.14
C ALA A 52 1.94 -12.67 -2.02
N LYS A 53 2.10 -12.69 -3.35
CA LYS A 53 0.97 -12.73 -4.30
C LYS A 53 0.12 -14.00 -4.13
N SER A 54 0.76 -15.15 -3.97
CA SER A 54 0.07 -16.43 -3.73
C SER A 54 -0.74 -16.39 -2.44
N ASN A 55 -0.17 -15.87 -1.36
CA ASN A 55 -0.86 -15.76 -0.07
C ASN A 55 -2.05 -14.81 -0.16
N ILE A 56 -1.91 -13.68 -0.87
CA ILE A 56 -2.99 -12.73 -1.10
C ILE A 56 -4.19 -13.41 -1.77
N GLU A 57 -3.95 -14.18 -2.84
CA GLU A 57 -5.03 -14.91 -3.52
C GLU A 57 -5.67 -15.97 -2.64
N GLN A 58 -4.86 -16.71 -1.89
CA GLN A 58 -5.34 -17.88 -1.17
C GLN A 58 -6.02 -17.55 0.17
N TYR A 59 -5.54 -16.52 0.88
CA TYR A 59 -5.91 -16.31 2.29
C TYR A 59 -6.56 -14.95 2.59
N TYR A 60 -6.51 -13.97 1.67
CA TYR A 60 -7.05 -12.64 1.93
C TYR A 60 -8.36 -12.41 1.19
N ILE A 61 -9.48 -12.44 1.92
CA ILE A 61 -10.81 -12.12 1.37
C ILE A 61 -10.94 -10.68 0.90
N TYR A 62 -10.15 -9.76 1.47
CA TYR A 62 -10.23 -8.33 1.23
C TYR A 62 -8.89 -7.65 1.55
N ILE A 63 -8.49 -6.71 0.70
CA ILE A 63 -7.37 -5.79 0.92
C ILE A 63 -7.81 -4.41 0.40
N GLY A 64 -7.80 -3.39 1.27
CA GLY A 64 -8.15 -2.02 0.92
C GLY A 64 -6.96 -1.18 0.45
N LEU A 65 -7.25 -0.04 -0.16
CA LEU A 65 -6.28 0.91 -0.68
C LEU A 65 -6.52 2.31 -0.11
N LEU A 66 -5.47 2.99 0.32
CA LEU A 66 -5.58 4.29 0.99
C LEU A 66 -6.02 5.41 0.02
N GLU A 67 -5.54 5.36 -1.22
CA GLU A 67 -5.94 6.29 -2.28
C GLU A 67 -7.39 6.05 -2.75
N TYR A 68 -7.98 4.91 -2.39
CA TYR A 68 -9.40 4.58 -2.61
C TYR A 68 -10.11 4.30 -1.28
N LEU A 69 -9.78 5.05 -0.22
CA LEU A 69 -10.24 4.70 1.14
C LEU A 69 -11.77 4.63 1.25
N GLU A 70 -12.52 5.55 0.64
CA GLU A 70 -13.99 5.52 0.66
C GLU A 70 -14.54 4.25 0.00
N SER A 71 -14.10 3.93 -1.23
CA SER A 71 -14.47 2.70 -1.95
C SER A 71 -14.03 1.44 -1.21
N SER A 72 -12.88 1.51 -0.53
CA SER A 72 -12.36 0.42 0.30
C SER A 72 -13.30 0.13 1.47
N LEU A 73 -13.76 1.17 2.18
CA LEU A 73 -14.70 1.02 3.29
C LEU A 73 -16.08 0.54 2.82
N GLU A 74 -16.57 1.04 1.69
CA GLU A 74 -17.83 0.59 1.08
C GLU A 74 -17.79 -0.91 0.75
N LEU A 75 -16.70 -1.38 0.12
CA LEU A 75 -16.53 -2.81 -0.19
C LEU A 75 -16.40 -3.67 1.08
N LEU A 76 -15.68 -3.19 2.10
CA LEU A 76 -15.54 -3.92 3.37
C LEU A 76 -16.89 -4.07 4.09
N GLU A 77 -17.67 -3.00 4.14
CA GLU A 77 -19.02 -3.00 4.72
C GLU A 77 -19.94 -3.99 3.99
N TYR A 78 -19.86 -4.03 2.65
CA TYR A 78 -20.61 -4.98 1.84
C TYR A 78 -20.21 -6.44 2.08
N LEU A 79 -18.89 -6.72 2.16
CA LEU A 79 -18.39 -8.10 2.30
C LEU A 79 -18.67 -8.71 3.67
N GLN A 80 -18.73 -7.89 4.72
CA GLN A 80 -18.98 -8.38 6.09
C GLN A 80 -19.93 -7.45 6.86
N PRO A 81 -21.21 -7.38 6.47
CA PRO A 81 -22.18 -6.45 7.05
C PRO A 81 -22.46 -6.76 8.52
N SER A 82 -22.37 -8.04 8.92
CA SER A 82 -22.60 -8.44 10.32
C SER A 82 -21.67 -7.75 11.32
N ILE A 83 -20.49 -7.31 10.88
CA ILE A 83 -19.48 -6.63 11.70
C ILE A 83 -19.42 -5.13 11.37
N PHE A 84 -19.55 -4.77 10.08
CA PHE A 84 -19.22 -3.44 9.59
C PHE A 84 -20.42 -2.58 9.16
N THR A 85 -21.65 -2.96 9.51
CA THR A 85 -22.83 -2.12 9.22
C THR A 85 -22.65 -0.70 9.77
N GLY A 86 -22.85 0.31 8.92
CA GLY A 86 -22.73 1.73 9.22
C GLY A 86 -21.31 2.29 9.15
N LEU A 87 -20.33 1.53 8.66
CA LEU A 87 -18.93 1.93 8.56
C LEU A 87 -18.73 3.18 7.72
N VAL A 88 -19.29 3.21 6.50
CA VAL A 88 -19.15 4.36 5.58
C VAL A 88 -19.76 5.62 6.21
N ASN A 89 -20.96 5.52 6.78
CA ASN A 89 -21.61 6.65 7.45
C ASN A 89 -20.77 7.17 8.64
N THR A 90 -20.20 6.26 9.43
CA THR A 90 -19.33 6.61 10.55
C THR A 90 -18.09 7.36 10.08
N TYR A 91 -17.45 6.89 9.01
CA TYR A 91 -16.28 7.53 8.42
C TYR A 91 -16.60 8.96 7.93
N VAL A 92 -17.68 9.13 7.15
CA VAL A 92 -18.13 10.44 6.67
C VAL A 92 -18.40 11.41 7.84
N ASN A 93 -18.99 10.92 8.93
CA ASN A 93 -19.24 11.75 10.11
C ASN A 93 -17.94 12.16 10.83
N ILE A 94 -16.93 11.30 10.88
CA ILE A 94 -15.60 11.63 11.42
C ILE A 94 -14.94 12.73 10.57
N LEU A 95 -15.00 12.62 9.24
CA LEU A 95 -14.43 13.61 8.34
C LEU A 95 -15.05 15.00 8.54
N LYS A 96 -16.39 15.06 8.62
CA LYS A 96 -17.14 16.30 8.89
C LYS A 96 -16.75 16.95 10.22
N ARG A 97 -16.55 16.14 11.27
CA ARG A 97 -16.26 16.63 12.63
C ARG A 97 -14.82 17.09 12.82
N ARG A 98 -13.85 16.41 12.23
CA ARG A 98 -12.43 16.59 12.59
C ARG A 98 -11.59 17.37 11.58
N ARG A 99 -12.15 17.85 10.45
CA ARG A 99 -11.37 18.51 9.36
C ARG A 99 -10.11 17.70 8.97
N LEU A 100 -10.17 16.36 9.02
CA LEU A 100 -8.99 15.48 8.98
C LEU A 100 -8.30 15.32 7.64
N ASN A 101 -8.80 15.95 6.56
CA ASN A 101 -8.28 15.71 5.20
C ASN A 101 -7.01 16.49 4.86
N GLN A 102 -6.20 16.85 5.86
CA GLN A 102 -4.91 17.46 5.60
C GLN A 102 -3.83 16.56 6.16
N VAL A 103 -3.21 15.76 5.27
CA VAL A 103 -1.81 15.36 5.46
C VAL A 103 -1.07 16.63 5.90
N PRO A 104 -0.58 16.69 7.16
CA PRO A 104 0.04 17.90 7.69
C PRO A 104 1.06 18.43 6.68
N LYS A 105 1.11 19.75 6.44
CA LYS A 105 2.02 20.34 5.43
C LYS A 105 3.47 19.85 5.55
N ARG A 106 3.92 19.55 6.79
CA ARG A 106 5.23 18.95 7.11
C ARG A 106 5.51 17.56 6.49
N TYR A 107 4.50 16.89 5.94
CA TYR A 107 4.65 15.61 5.23
C TYR A 107 4.45 15.76 3.71
N ARG A 108 4.19 16.99 3.22
CA ARG A 108 4.06 17.30 1.79
C ARG A 108 5.39 17.73 1.18
N HIS A 109 6.48 17.06 1.53
CA HIS A 109 7.76 17.30 0.87
C HIS A 109 7.73 16.57 -0.47
N SER A 110 7.59 17.32 -1.56
CA SER A 110 7.78 16.78 -2.90
C SER A 110 9.25 16.41 -3.08
N THR A 111 9.51 15.16 -3.42
CA THR A 111 10.85 14.72 -3.81
C THR A 111 11.17 15.14 -5.24
N THR A 112 12.43 15.38 -5.57
CA THR A 112 12.85 15.64 -6.95
C THR A 112 12.55 14.45 -7.87
N ASN A 113 12.38 14.72 -9.18
CA ASN A 113 12.17 13.65 -10.16
C ASN A 113 13.30 12.62 -10.14
N ARG A 114 14.56 13.07 -10.00
CA ARG A 114 15.73 12.20 -9.86
C ARG A 114 15.58 11.23 -8.67
N THR A 115 15.19 11.74 -7.51
CA THR A 115 14.94 10.92 -6.32
C THR A 115 13.80 9.93 -6.57
N ARG A 116 12.70 10.36 -7.21
CA ARG A 116 11.58 9.46 -7.56
C ARG A 116 12.03 8.33 -8.49
N ASP A 117 12.86 8.62 -9.48
CA ASP A 117 13.30 7.61 -10.45
C ASP A 117 14.25 6.59 -9.81
N ILE A 118 15.16 7.03 -8.93
CA ILE A 118 16.00 6.13 -8.13
C ILE A 118 15.13 5.23 -7.24
N LEU A 119 14.18 5.83 -6.51
CA LEU A 119 13.29 5.08 -5.62
C LEU A 119 12.38 4.10 -6.38
N ARG A 120 11.89 4.47 -7.57
CA ARG A 120 11.09 3.58 -8.44
C ARG A 120 11.88 2.34 -8.86
N GLN A 121 13.17 2.47 -9.14
CA GLN A 121 14.02 1.33 -9.47
C GLN A 121 14.24 0.42 -8.26
N LEU A 122 14.50 1.01 -7.09
CA LEU A 122 14.75 0.26 -5.86
C LEU A 122 13.49 -0.43 -5.30
N LEU A 123 12.32 0.21 -5.47
CA LEU A 123 11.03 -0.28 -4.99
C LEU A 123 10.26 -1.03 -6.09
N LYS A 124 10.93 -1.46 -7.17
CA LYS A 124 10.29 -2.14 -8.28
C LYS A 124 9.44 -3.36 -7.83
N PRO A 125 9.92 -4.24 -6.95
CA PRO A 125 9.10 -5.34 -6.42
C PRO A 125 7.84 -4.85 -5.68
N GLU A 126 7.96 -3.78 -4.90
CA GLU A 126 6.86 -3.20 -4.12
C GLU A 126 5.82 -2.57 -5.05
N TYR A 127 6.25 -1.88 -6.10
CA TYR A 127 5.35 -1.38 -7.15
C TYR A 127 4.63 -2.52 -7.87
N GLU A 128 5.32 -3.63 -8.12
CA GLU A 128 4.71 -4.81 -8.76
C GLU A 128 3.64 -5.44 -7.86
N LEU A 129 3.91 -5.59 -6.56
CA LEU A 129 2.93 -6.08 -5.59
C LEU A 129 1.73 -5.13 -5.48
N TYR A 130 1.99 -3.84 -5.37
CA TYR A 130 0.95 -2.82 -5.25
C TYR A 130 0.02 -2.83 -6.48
N ASN A 131 0.58 -2.86 -7.70
CA ASN A 131 -0.22 -2.91 -8.92
C ASN A 131 -1.06 -4.19 -9.01
N PHE A 132 -0.52 -5.32 -8.56
CA PHE A 132 -1.25 -6.57 -8.46
C PHE A 132 -2.46 -6.44 -7.51
N ILE A 133 -2.25 -5.93 -6.30
CA ILE A 133 -3.34 -5.69 -5.32
C ILE A 133 -4.36 -4.70 -5.88
N ARG A 134 -3.89 -3.64 -6.54
CA ARG A 134 -4.75 -2.59 -7.10
C ARG A 134 -5.66 -3.12 -8.21
N LEU A 135 -5.12 -3.88 -9.15
CA LEU A 135 -5.93 -4.49 -10.20
C LEU A 135 -6.98 -5.44 -9.62
N ARG A 136 -6.60 -6.26 -8.64
CA ARG A 136 -7.52 -7.14 -7.92
C ARG A 136 -8.63 -6.37 -7.20
N PHE A 137 -8.29 -5.28 -6.53
CA PHE A 137 -9.26 -4.44 -5.83
C PHE A 137 -10.27 -3.80 -6.79
N ILE A 138 -9.77 -3.19 -7.88
CA ILE A 138 -10.63 -2.54 -8.89
C ILE A 138 -11.57 -3.56 -9.53
N ASP A 139 -11.07 -4.73 -9.91
CA ASP A 139 -11.89 -5.81 -10.47
C ASP A 139 -12.98 -6.27 -9.49
N HIS A 140 -12.62 -6.52 -8.23
CA HIS A 140 -13.59 -6.94 -7.21
C HIS A 140 -14.67 -5.87 -6.98
N TYR A 141 -14.26 -4.61 -6.84
CA TYR A 141 -15.17 -3.49 -6.62
C TYR A 141 -16.15 -3.30 -7.80
N THR A 142 -15.64 -3.34 -9.04
CA THR A 142 -16.47 -3.23 -10.25
C THR A 142 -17.47 -4.38 -10.37
N ARG A 143 -17.06 -5.62 -10.04
CA ARG A 143 -17.96 -6.78 -10.08
C ARG A 143 -19.08 -6.70 -9.04
N VAL A 144 -18.77 -6.25 -7.82
CA VAL A 144 -19.74 -6.14 -6.72
C VAL A 144 -20.75 -5.02 -6.97
N PHE A 145 -20.30 -3.84 -7.40
CA PHE A 145 -21.16 -2.66 -7.50
C PHE A 145 -21.68 -2.38 -8.91
N HIS A 146 -21.31 -3.19 -9.92
CA HIS A 146 -21.64 -2.98 -11.33
C HIS A 146 -21.28 -1.57 -11.84
N ARG A 147 -20.17 -1.00 -11.35
CA ARG A 147 -19.68 0.36 -11.67
C ARG A 147 -18.50 0.32 -12.62
N ALA A 148 -18.34 1.39 -13.42
CA ALA A 148 -17.12 1.58 -14.22
C ALA A 148 -15.86 1.58 -13.31
N PRO A 149 -14.71 1.12 -13.82
CA PRO A 149 -13.47 1.07 -13.05
C PRO A 149 -13.06 2.43 -12.47
N ILE A 150 -12.61 2.43 -11.22
CA ILE A 150 -12.11 3.62 -10.51
C ILE A 150 -10.59 3.73 -10.68
N TYR A 151 -10.14 4.49 -11.67
CA TYR A 151 -8.71 4.77 -11.87
C TYR A 151 -8.33 6.15 -11.32
N HIS A 152 -7.31 6.19 -10.46
CA HIS A 152 -6.54 7.39 -10.13
C HIS A 152 -5.12 7.25 -10.70
N GLU A 153 -4.58 8.35 -11.26
CA GLU A 153 -3.17 8.43 -11.64
C GLU A 153 -2.29 8.60 -10.39
N ILE A 154 -1.11 7.97 -10.38
CA ILE A 154 -0.15 7.93 -9.25
C ILE A 154 1.20 8.51 -9.68
#